data_AF-A0A1G8M0G4-F1
#
_entry.id   AF-A0A1G8M0G4-F1
#
_cell.length_a   1.000
_cell.length_b   1.000
_cell.length_c   1.000
_cell.angle_alpha   90.00
_cell.angle_beta   90.00
_cell.angle_gamma   90.00
#
_symmetry.space_group_name_H-M   'P 1'
#
loop_
_entity.id
_entity.type
_entity.pdbx_description
1 polymer ?
#
loop_
_entity_poly.entity_id
_entity_poly.type
_entity_poly.pdbx_seq_one_letter_code
_entity_poly.pdbx_strand_id
1 'polypeptide(L)' 'MKRYLLFDEGCLVCTSTAKGVEEDSGHWLEARSLRDPRMKALLDTHKPGWKHRPTLVIDDGTTVHIATGL' A
#
# COMPACT_ATOMS: atom_id res chain seq x y z
N MET A 1 -12.77 5.69 -5.94
CA MET A 1 -11.62 4.82 -6.25
C MET A 1 -10.40 5.32 -5.50
N LYS A 2 -9.79 4.47 -4.70
CA LYS A 2 -8.57 4.76 -3.93
C LYS A 2 -7.47 3.79 -4.33
N ARG A 3 -6.23 4.26 -4.29
CA ARG A 3 -5.06 3.45 -4.62
C ARG A 3 -4.00 3.72 -3.60
N TYR A 4 -3.42 2.65 -3.07
CA TYR A 4 -2.41 2.73 -2.05
C TYR A 4 -1.17 1.96 -2.48
N LEU A 5 -0.01 2.61 -2.40
CA LEU A 5 1.27 1.93 -2.34
C LEU A 5 1.60 1.69 -0.87
N LEU A 6 1.54 0.43 -0.46
CA LEU A 6 1.88 0.03 0.89
C LEU A 6 3.37 -0.30 0.99
N PHE A 7 4.05 0.31 1.95
CA PHE A 7 5.49 0.15 2.19
C PHE A 7 5.79 -0.08 3.68
N ASP A 8 6.99 -0.58 4.03
CA ASP A 8 7.41 -0.61 5.44
C ASP A 8 8.09 0.71 5.81
N GLU A 9 7.44 1.52 6.66
CA GLU A 9 8.01 2.78 7.14
C GLU A 9 9.24 2.61 8.05
N GLY A 10 9.47 1.40 8.58
CA GLY A 10 10.69 1.07 9.32
C GLY A 10 11.94 1.00 8.43
N CYS A 11 11.77 0.99 7.11
CA CYS A 11 12.84 1.04 6.12
C CYS A 11 12.99 2.47 5.59
N LEU A 12 14.07 3.17 5.97
CA LEU A 12 14.32 4.57 5.56
C LEU A 12 14.31 4.77 4.04
N VAL A 13 14.98 3.87 3.30
CA VAL A 13 15.01 3.91 1.83
C VAL A 13 13.61 3.72 1.27
N CYS A 14 12.84 2.77 1.81
CA CYS A 14 11.48 2.49 1.37
C CYS A 14 10.57 3.71 1.60
N THR A 15 10.69 4.37 2.75
CA THR A 15 9.94 5.59 3.07
C THR A 15 10.25 6.72 2.09
N SER A 16 11.53 6.97 1.80
CA SER A 16 11.93 8.01 0.84
C SER A 16 11.40 7.70 -0.56
N THR A 17 11.53 6.44 -1.01
CA THR A 17 11.05 6.01 -2.33
C THR A 17 9.52 6.10 -2.42
N ALA A 18 8.79 5.67 -1.40
CA ALA A 18 7.33 5.69 -1.42
C ALA A 18 6.77 7.12 -1.48
N LYS A 19 7.38 8.06 -0.76
CA LYS A 19 7.04 9.50 -0.86
C LYS A 19 7.30 10.05 -2.26
N GLY A 20 8.46 9.74 -2.84
CA GLY A 20 8.77 10.15 -4.21
C GLY A 20 7.76 9.60 -5.22
N VAL A 21 7.36 8.33 -5.09
CA VAL A 21 6.32 7.74 -5.95
C VAL A 21 4.96 8.43 -5.79
N GLU A 22 4.56 8.77 -4.55
CA GLU A 22 3.32 9.52 -4.31
C GLU A 22 3.35 10.91 -4.96
N GLU A 23 4.46 11.64 -4.80
CA GLU A 23 4.69 12.97 -5.40
C GLU A 23 4.71 12.90 -6.94
N ASP A 24 5.50 11.99 -7.52
CA ASP A 24 5.61 11.79 -8.97
C ASP A 24 4.28 11.32 -9.60
N SER A 25 3.45 10.64 -8.82
CA SER A 25 2.09 10.31 -9.24
C SER A 25 1.16 11.53 -9.26
N GLY A 26 1.52 12.67 -8.67
CA GLY A 26 0.55 13.76 -8.49
C GLY A 26 -0.59 13.37 -7.56
N HIS A 27 -0.31 12.52 -6.55
CA HIS A 27 -1.24 12.09 -5.51
C HIS A 27 -2.47 11.27 -5.97
N TRP A 28 -2.50 10.72 -7.19
CA TRP A 28 -3.55 9.74 -7.53
C TRP A 28 -3.30 8.35 -6.88
N LEU A 29 -2.10 8.14 -6.35
CA LEU A 29 -1.66 6.98 -5.58
C LEU A 29 -1.12 7.46 -4.22
N GLU A 30 -1.76 7.06 -3.13
CA GLU A 30 -1.33 7.44 -1.77
C GLU A 30 -0.28 6.45 -1.24
N ALA A 31 0.81 6.93 -0.66
CA ALA A 31 1.75 6.06 0.04
C ALA A 31 1.29 5.83 1.49
N ARG A 32 1.14 4.57 1.91
CA ARG A 32 0.75 4.23 3.29
C ARG A 32 1.67 3.16 3.88
N SER A 33 1.88 3.23 5.19
CA SER A 33 2.68 2.23 5.90
C SER A 33 1.92 0.91 6.06
N LEU A 34 2.61 -0.22 5.90
CA LEU A 34 2.14 -1.55 6.30
C LEU A 34 2.00 -1.70 7.82
N ARG A 35 2.45 -0.70 8.59
CA ARG A 35 2.24 -0.61 10.03
C ARG A 35 1.01 0.23 10.39
N ASP A 36 0.40 0.92 9.43
CA ASP A 36 -0.89 1.58 9.62
C ASP A 36 -1.96 0.53 9.96
N PRO A 37 -2.61 0.61 11.14
CA PRO A 37 -3.64 -0.34 11.55
C PRO A 37 -4.79 -0.48 10.54
N ARG A 38 -5.14 0.61 9.84
CA ARG A 38 -6.21 0.59 8.83
C ARG A 38 -5.79 -0.22 7.60
N MET A 39 -4.55 -0.07 7.15
CA MET A 39 -4.03 -0.82 6.02
C MET A 39 -3.85 -2.31 6.37
N LYS A 40 -3.40 -2.60 7.59
CA LYS A 40 -3.37 -3.98 8.11
C LYS A 40 -4.74 -4.63 8.09
N ALA A 41 -5.76 -3.98 8.67
CA ALA A 41 -7.12 -4.52 8.71
C ALA A 41 -7.69 -4.77 7.29
N LEU A 42 -7.39 -3.88 6.35
CA LEU A 42 -7.75 -4.06 4.94
C LEU A 42 -7.09 -5.31 4.35
N LEU A 43 -5.78 -5.49 4.56
CA LEU A 43 -5.07 -6.68 4.06
C LEU A 43 -5.51 -7.97 4.76
N ASP A 44 -5.77 -7.94 6.06
CA ASP A 44 -6.27 -9.10 6.82
C ASP A 44 -7.61 -9.58 6.27
N THR A 45 -8.46 -8.64 5.84
CA THR A 45 -9.78 -8.92 5.27
C THR A 45 -9.70 -9.44 3.84
N HIS A 46 -8.90 -8.79 2.99
CA HIS A 46 -8.93 -9.02 1.52
C HIS A 46 -7.79 -9.90 1.00
N LYS A 47 -6.74 -10.14 1.80
CA LYS A 47 -5.62 -11.04 1.48
C LYS A 47 -5.14 -11.77 2.74
N PRO A 48 -5.92 -12.73 3.27
CA PRO A 48 -5.49 -13.54 4.41
C PRO A 48 -4.12 -14.19 4.16
N GLY A 49 -3.24 -14.14 5.16
CA GLY A 49 -1.87 -14.67 5.06
C GLY A 49 -0.91 -13.80 4.25
N TRP A 50 -1.25 -12.52 4.01
CA TRP A 50 -0.32 -11.57 3.42
C TRP A 50 0.99 -11.50 4.20
N LYS A 51 2.08 -11.23 3.48
CA LYS A 51 3.43 -11.09 4.05
C LYS A 51 3.78 -9.61 4.16
N HIS A 52 4.61 -9.26 5.13
CA HIS A 52 5.11 -7.89 5.30
C HIS A 52 6.06 -7.48 4.17
N ARG A 53 5.50 -7.09 3.02
CA ARG A 53 6.23 -6.73 1.79
C ARG A 53 5.47 -5.65 1.00
N PRO A 54 6.17 -4.86 0.16
CA PRO A 54 5.54 -3.84 -0.66
C PRO A 54 4.33 -4.38 -1.43
N THR A 55 3.22 -3.66 -1.34
CA THR A 55 1.91 -4.13 -1.81
C THR A 55 1.16 -2.97 -2.46
N LEU A 56 0.62 -3.19 -3.65
CA LEU A 56 -0.30 -2.25 -4.31
C LEU A 56 -1.72 -2.67 -4.00
N VAL A 57 -2.53 -1.73 -3.51
CA VAL A 57 -3.96 -1.90 -3.25
C VAL A 57 -4.75 -0.96 -4.14
N ILE A 58 -5.76 -1.51 -4.82
CA ILE A 58 -6.72 -0.73 -5.62
C ILE A 58 -8.10 -1.05 -5.07
N ASP A 59 -8.76 -0.05 -4.49
CA ASP A 59 -10.13 -0.12 -4.00
C ASP A 59 -11.03 0.72 -4.93
N ASP A 60 -11.81 0.04 -5.77
CA ASP A 60 -12.73 0.70 -6.69
C ASP A 60 -14.10 1.05 -6.05
N GLY A 61 -14.30 0.68 -4.78
CA GLY A 61 -15.56 0.84 -4.03
C GLY A 61 -16.46 -0.39 -4.06
N THR A 62 -16.18 -1.36 -4.92
CA THR A 62 -16.91 -2.64 -5.01
C THR A 62 -15.99 -3.84 -4.78
N THR A 63 -14.77 -3.74 -5.28
CA THR A 63 -13.74 -4.78 -5.25
C THR A 63 -12.42 -4.17 -4.79
N VAL A 64 -11.71 -4.94 -3.97
CA VAL A 64 -10.35 -4.62 -3.54
C VAL A 64 -9.39 -5.56 -4.26
N HIS A 65 -8.56 -5.00 -5.14
CA HIS A 65 -7.50 -5.72 -5.83
C HIS A 65 -6.17 -5.52 -5.10
N ILE A 66 -5.44 -6.61 -4.87
CA ILE A 66 -4.16 -6.58 -4.15
C ILE A 66 -3.08 -7.28 -4.97
N ALA A 67 -2.08 -6.50 -5.37
CA ALA A 67 -0.90 -6.99 -6.09
C ALA A 67 0.35 -6.84 -5.22
N THR A 68 1.26 -7.78 -5.34
CA THR A 68 2.59 -7.72 -4.72
C THR A 68 3.64 -7.88 -5.82
N GLY A 69 4.84 -7.35 -5.63
CA GLY A 69 5.96 -7.62 -6.54
C GLY A 69 6.25 -9.13 -6.66
N LEU A 70 6.88 -9.51 -7.78
CA LEU A 70 7.37 -10.87 -8.05
C LEU A 70 8.47 -11.27 -7.05
#